data_AF-A0A564IL25-F1
#
_entry.id   AF-A0A564IL25-F1
#
_cell.length_a   1.000
_cell.length_b   1.000
_cell.length_c   1.000
_cell.angle_alpha   90.00
_cell.angle_beta   90.00
_cell.angle_gamma   90.00
#
_symmetry.space_group_name_H-M   'P 1'
#
loop_
_entity.id
_entity.type
_entity.pdbx_description
1 polymer ?
#
loop_
_entity_poly.entity_id
_entity_poly.type
_entity_poly.pdbx_seq_one_letter_code
_entity_poly.pdbx_strand_id
1 'polypeptide(L)'
;MSNKQRFTNDADVPSMPARRKLLIAGAGVAAASLVSHVYATEKTASAGGQSNLHSAAPDKRKLGYLEVSAIGLGVQNMSRKYDTSVPWQPEMVNIIRQAFDRGITLFDAAEAYGPFEVEKILGEGVAPFRDKTVIATKFGWNIDQQTGKRLQTLK
;
A
#
# COMPACT_ATOMS: atom_id res chain seq x y z
N MET A 1 -36.56 -57.85 6.02
CA MET A 1 -36.36 -57.59 7.46
C MET A 1 -35.68 -56.22 7.55
N SER A 2 -36.39 -55.11 7.80
CA SER A 2 -36.87 -54.66 9.14
C SER A 2 -35.74 -54.74 10.17
N ASN A 3 -35.33 -53.74 10.94
CA ASN A 3 -35.79 -52.37 11.22
C ASN A 3 -34.89 -51.90 12.38
N LYS A 4 -34.53 -50.60 12.43
CA LYS A 4 -34.69 -49.70 13.59
C LYS A 4 -33.57 -48.69 13.80
N GLN A 5 -34.05 -47.46 13.91
CA GLN A 5 -33.46 -46.18 14.25
C GLN A 5 -32.90 -46.09 15.68
N ARG A 6 -32.02 -45.11 15.93
CA ARG A 6 -32.14 -44.03 16.94
C ARG A 6 -30.82 -43.23 16.99
N PHE A 7 -30.79 -41.94 16.61
CA PHE A 7 -31.21 -40.73 17.34
C PHE A 7 -30.16 -40.18 18.34
N THR A 8 -29.88 -38.88 18.17
CA THR A 8 -29.26 -37.88 19.08
C THR A 8 -27.72 -37.94 19.24
N ASN A 9 -26.95 -36.84 19.27
CA ASN A 9 -27.22 -35.45 19.63
C ASN A 9 -26.40 -34.45 18.80
N ASP A 10 -27.03 -33.34 18.45
CA ASP A 10 -26.39 -32.03 18.28
C ASP A 10 -25.86 -31.56 19.64
N ALA A 11 -24.57 -31.24 19.73
CA ALA A 11 -24.04 -30.34 20.75
C ALA A 11 -22.69 -29.75 20.28
N ASP A 12 -22.57 -28.43 20.45
CA ASP A 12 -21.37 -27.60 20.41
C ASP A 12 -20.77 -27.17 19.05
N VAL A 13 -21.50 -26.27 18.38
CA VAL A 13 -20.87 -25.18 17.61
C VAL A 13 -21.42 -23.84 18.12
N PRO A 14 -20.60 -22.96 18.73
CA PRO A 14 -21.06 -21.65 19.18
C PRO A 14 -21.45 -20.75 17.99
N SER A 15 -22.75 -20.47 17.89
CA SER A 15 -23.33 -19.52 16.94
C SER A 15 -22.98 -18.08 17.34
N MET A 16 -22.19 -17.38 16.52
CA MET A 16 -21.88 -15.95 16.69
C MET A 16 -23.15 -15.10 16.46
N PRO A 17 -23.53 -14.19 17.38
CA PRO A 17 -24.73 -13.39 17.24
C PRO A 17 -24.61 -12.37 16.10
N ALA A 18 -25.61 -12.37 15.21
CA ALA A 18 -25.71 -11.48 14.07
C ALA A 18 -25.80 -9.99 14.48
N ARG A 19 -25.01 -9.15 13.78
CA ARG A 19 -24.75 -7.70 14.01
C ARG A 19 -25.97 -6.76 14.00
N ARG A 20 -27.19 -7.29 13.92
CA ARG A 20 -28.43 -6.50 13.76
C ARG A 20 -29.10 -6.09 15.07
N LYS A 21 -28.64 -6.61 16.22
CA LYS A 21 -29.26 -6.34 17.54
C LYS A 21 -28.67 -5.16 18.33
N LEU A 22 -27.65 -4.46 17.82
CA LEU A 22 -27.03 -3.33 18.53
C LEU A 22 -27.77 -1.99 18.33
N LEU A 23 -28.76 -1.92 17.45
CA LEU A 23 -29.47 -0.66 17.11
C LEU A 23 -30.76 -0.40 17.91
N ILE A 24 -31.15 -1.29 18.84
CA ILE A 24 -32.41 -1.15 19.61
C ILE A 24 -32.16 -0.71 21.08
N ALA A 25 -30.93 -0.39 21.48
CA ALA A 25 -30.59 0.07 22.84
C ALA A 25 -30.51 1.61 22.99
N GLY A 26 -31.21 2.37 22.13
CA GLY A 26 -31.07 3.83 22.04
C GLY A 26 -32.34 4.64 22.35
N ALA A 27 -33.39 4.02 22.90
CA ALA A 27 -34.67 4.70 23.16
C ALA A 27 -35.07 4.58 24.63
N GLY A 28 -34.74 5.61 25.43
CA GLY A 28 -35.47 5.94 26.64
C GLY A 28 -34.67 6.04 27.92
N VAL A 29 -34.07 7.21 28.19
CA VAL A 29 -34.08 7.81 29.54
C VAL A 29 -34.21 9.34 29.43
N ALA A 30 -35.41 9.81 29.77
CA ALA A 30 -35.78 11.06 30.45
C ALA A 30 -35.28 12.43 29.93
N ALA A 31 -36.22 13.15 29.33
CA ALA A 31 -36.32 14.59 29.42
C ALA A 31 -36.61 15.05 30.88
N ALA A 32 -36.24 16.31 31.17
CA ALA A 32 -36.58 17.14 32.32
C ALA A 32 -35.63 17.11 33.55
N SER A 33 -34.60 17.96 33.50
CA SER A 33 -34.15 18.79 34.63
C SER A 33 -33.46 20.04 34.09
N LEU A 34 -34.27 21.06 33.78
CA LEU A 34 -33.79 22.38 33.36
C LEU A 34 -33.27 23.17 34.57
N VAL A 35 -32.29 24.04 34.27
CA VAL A 35 -31.86 25.23 35.03
C VAL A 35 -31.07 24.97 36.31
N SER A 36 -29.73 25.05 36.20
CA SER A 36 -28.86 25.89 37.04
C SER A 36 -27.44 25.33 37.02
N HIS A 37 -26.61 25.84 36.12
CA HIS A 37 -25.15 26.02 36.22
C HIS A 37 -24.74 26.66 34.88
N VAL A 38 -25.01 27.95 34.71
CA VAL A 38 -24.02 29.01 34.97
C VAL A 38 -22.83 28.86 34.03
N TYR A 39 -22.83 29.70 32.99
CA TYR A 39 -21.67 30.33 32.38
C TYR A 39 -20.35 29.57 32.46
N ALA A 40 -20.12 28.68 31.49
CA ALA A 40 -18.78 28.39 31.02
C ALA A 40 -18.80 28.43 29.49
N THR A 41 -18.63 29.63 28.95
CA THR A 41 -18.20 29.81 27.57
C THR A 41 -16.77 29.31 27.49
N GLU A 42 -16.58 28.01 27.37
CA GLU A 42 -15.28 27.47 27.01
C GLU A 42 -15.07 27.68 25.51
N LYS A 43 -14.57 28.88 25.22
CA LYS A 43 -13.77 29.18 24.05
C LYS A 43 -12.47 28.38 24.17
N THR A 44 -12.55 27.06 24.06
CA THR A 44 -11.38 26.21 23.86
C THR A 44 -11.07 26.30 22.38
N ALA A 45 -10.33 27.35 22.05
CA ALA A 45 -9.55 27.41 20.82
C ALA A 45 -8.77 26.09 20.74
N SER A 46 -9.21 25.20 19.85
CA SER A 46 -8.40 24.05 19.46
C SER A 46 -7.14 24.62 18.83
N ALA A 47 -6.08 24.64 19.64
CA ALA A 47 -4.75 25.03 19.26
C ALA A 47 -4.37 24.27 17.98
N GLY A 48 -3.78 25.03 17.06
CA GLY A 48 -3.42 24.59 15.73
C GLY A 48 -2.50 23.38 15.75
N GLY A 49 -2.62 22.60 14.67
CA GLY A 49 -1.78 21.44 14.46
C GLY A 49 -2.36 20.37 13.56
N GLN A 50 -3.38 20.66 12.74
CA GLN A 50 -3.56 19.85 11.53
C GLN A 50 -2.41 20.22 10.60
N SER A 51 -1.29 19.53 10.77
CA SER A 51 -0.25 19.47 9.76
C SER A 51 -0.96 19.14 8.45
N ASN A 52 -0.93 20.07 7.50
CA ASN A 52 -1.18 19.77 6.10
C ASN A 52 -0.17 18.71 5.67
N LEU A 53 -0.44 17.45 5.99
CA LEU A 53 0.21 16.28 5.40
C LEU A 53 -0.44 15.98 4.03
N HIS A 54 -0.96 17.01 3.36
CA HIS A 54 -1.02 17.01 1.92
C HIS A 54 0.43 17.13 1.47
N SER A 55 1.06 15.96 1.26
CA SER A 55 2.43 15.83 0.80
C SER A 55 2.66 16.78 -0.37
N ALA A 56 3.31 17.91 -0.11
CA ALA A 56 3.84 18.73 -1.18
C ALA A 56 4.71 17.82 -2.07
N ALA A 57 4.73 18.11 -3.38
CA ALA A 57 5.67 17.42 -4.26
C ALA A 57 7.08 17.51 -3.65
N PRO A 58 7.86 16.41 -3.64
CA PRO A 58 9.18 16.42 -3.03
C PRO A 58 10.03 17.53 -3.65
N ASP A 59 10.84 18.19 -2.82
CA ASP A 59 11.85 19.11 -3.32
C ASP A 59 12.70 18.46 -4.41
N LYS A 60 13.39 19.27 -5.22
CA LYS A 60 14.36 18.76 -6.19
C LYS A 60 15.80 18.79 -5.65
N ARG A 61 16.64 17.91 -6.17
CA ARG A 61 18.08 17.78 -5.88
C ARG A 61 18.85 17.53 -7.18
N LYS A 62 20.13 17.88 -7.21
CA LYS A 62 21.03 17.59 -8.34
C LYS A 62 21.88 16.35 -8.07
N LEU A 63 21.90 15.41 -9.00
CA LEU A 63 22.83 14.28 -9.07
C LEU A 63 23.75 14.50 -10.27
N GLY A 64 24.91 15.11 -10.04
CA GLY A 64 25.73 15.63 -11.14
C GLY A 64 24.97 16.71 -11.92
N TYR A 65 24.77 16.48 -13.22
CA TYR A 65 24.00 17.37 -14.10
C TYR A 65 22.49 17.06 -14.15
N LEU A 66 22.05 15.96 -13.53
CA LEU A 66 20.66 15.55 -13.52
C LEU A 66 19.90 16.23 -12.38
N GLU A 67 18.71 16.77 -12.67
CA GLU A 67 17.78 17.25 -11.65
C GLU A 67 16.71 16.19 -11.38
N VAL A 68 16.54 15.81 -10.12
CA VAL A 68 15.64 14.74 -9.68
C VAL A 68 14.81 15.17 -8.46
N SER A 69 13.70 14.49 -8.21
CA SER A 69 13.01 14.57 -6.92
C SER A 69 13.92 14.10 -5.77
N ALA A 70 13.80 14.72 -4.61
CA ALA A 70 14.56 14.39 -3.40
C ALA A 70 14.24 12.98 -2.88
N ILE A 71 13.09 12.43 -3.28
CA ILE A 71 12.66 11.06 -3.03
C ILE A 71 12.56 10.35 -4.38
N GLY A 72 13.12 9.14 -4.48
CA GLY A 72 12.99 8.25 -5.64
C GLY A 72 12.13 7.04 -5.33
N LEU A 73 11.57 6.41 -6.38
CA LEU A 73 10.84 5.15 -6.28
C LEU A 73 11.74 3.98 -6.68
N GLY A 74 11.96 3.04 -5.77
CA GLY A 74 12.52 1.73 -6.11
C GLY A 74 11.45 0.84 -6.74
N VAL A 75 11.63 0.45 -8.00
CA VAL A 75 10.69 -0.41 -8.75
C VAL A 75 11.00 -1.90 -8.52
N GLN A 76 11.63 -2.23 -7.39
CA GLN A 76 11.90 -3.61 -7.03
C GLN A 76 10.60 -4.34 -6.72
N ASN A 77 10.31 -5.38 -7.50
CA ASN A 77 9.32 -6.37 -7.14
C ASN A 77 9.82 -7.18 -5.93
N MET A 78 9.01 -7.21 -4.88
CA MET A 78 9.16 -7.87 -3.57
C MET A 78 9.39 -9.39 -3.59
N SER A 79 9.65 -10.01 -4.75
CA SER A 79 10.01 -11.43 -4.90
C SER A 79 11.24 -11.89 -4.09
N ARG A 80 12.05 -10.97 -3.58
CA ARG A 80 13.27 -11.26 -2.80
C ARG A 80 12.99 -11.15 -1.30
N LYS A 81 12.29 -12.14 -0.75
CA LYS A 81 12.12 -12.38 0.70
C LYS A 81 11.31 -11.34 1.51
N TYR A 82 10.45 -10.53 0.89
CA TYR A 82 9.42 -9.86 1.67
C TYR A 82 8.20 -10.79 1.70
N ASP A 83 7.73 -11.10 2.90
CA ASP A 83 6.54 -11.92 3.19
C ASP A 83 5.23 -11.35 2.58
N THR A 84 5.32 -10.13 2.06
CA THR A 84 4.27 -9.42 1.34
C THR A 84 4.04 -9.99 -0.06
N SER A 85 2.76 -10.16 -0.40
CA SER A 85 2.31 -10.47 -1.76
C SER A 85 2.92 -9.48 -2.76
N VAL A 86 3.59 -10.02 -3.78
CA VAL A 86 4.02 -9.27 -4.95
C VAL A 86 2.79 -8.66 -5.65
N PRO A 87 2.71 -7.33 -5.83
CA PRO A 87 1.60 -6.72 -6.55
C PRO A 87 1.50 -7.24 -7.99
N TRP A 88 0.28 -7.30 -8.52
CA TRP A 88 0.06 -7.71 -9.91
C TRP A 88 0.68 -6.67 -10.87
N GLN A 89 1.07 -7.08 -12.09
CA GLN A 89 1.89 -6.25 -12.99
C GLN A 89 1.24 -4.86 -13.29
N PRO A 90 -0.04 -4.76 -13.67
CA PRO A 90 -0.74 -3.49 -13.79
C PRO A 90 -0.83 -2.64 -12.51
N GLU A 91 -0.80 -3.24 -11.33
CA GLU A 91 -0.74 -2.48 -10.08
C GLU A 91 0.63 -1.81 -9.93
N MET A 92 1.71 -2.50 -10.30
CA MET A 92 3.05 -1.90 -10.32
C MET A 92 3.15 -0.75 -11.32
N VAL A 93 2.59 -0.91 -12.52
CA VAL A 93 2.46 0.17 -13.52
C VAL A 93 1.69 1.36 -12.93
N ASN A 94 0.58 1.09 -12.25
CA ASN A 94 -0.22 2.14 -11.61
C ASN A 94 0.54 2.85 -10.47
N ILE A 95 1.33 2.13 -9.66
CA ILE A 95 2.18 2.71 -8.61
C ILE A 95 3.22 3.66 -9.23
N ILE A 96 3.86 3.27 -10.33
CA ILE A 96 4.84 4.11 -11.04
C ILE A 96 4.18 5.42 -11.51
N ARG A 97 2.98 5.32 -12.09
CA ARG A 97 2.23 6.50 -12.57
C ARG A 97 1.81 7.42 -11.42
N GLN A 98 1.28 6.85 -10.33
CA GLN A 98 0.91 7.63 -9.15
C GLN A 98 2.12 8.27 -8.46
N ALA A 99 3.28 7.60 -8.45
CA ALA A 99 4.52 8.20 -7.95
C ALA A 99 4.89 9.44 -8.76
N PHE A 100 4.80 9.36 -10.09
CA PHE A 100 5.01 10.51 -10.95
C PHE A 100 3.99 11.63 -10.70
N ASP A 101 2.71 11.31 -10.57
CA ASP A 101 1.65 12.28 -10.25
C ASP A 101 1.90 12.99 -8.90
N ARG A 102 2.62 12.35 -7.99
CA ARG A 102 3.06 12.91 -6.69
C ARG A 102 4.40 13.65 -6.76
N GLY A 103 4.96 13.85 -7.95
CA GLY A 103 6.18 14.61 -8.19
C GLY A 103 7.48 13.81 -8.09
N ILE A 104 7.42 12.48 -8.04
CA ILE A 104 8.62 11.64 -8.09
C ILE A 104 9.12 11.56 -9.53
N THR A 105 10.39 11.90 -9.75
CA THR A 105 11.02 11.86 -11.08
C THR A 105 12.24 10.94 -11.15
N LEU A 106 12.68 10.38 -10.02
CA LEU A 106 13.76 9.38 -9.96
C LEU A 106 13.19 7.98 -9.74
N PHE A 107 13.52 7.05 -10.63
CA PHE A 107 13.11 5.65 -10.57
C PHE A 107 14.33 4.73 -10.57
N ASP A 108 14.36 3.79 -9.62
CA ASP A 108 15.48 2.86 -9.43
C ASP A 108 15.09 1.41 -9.79
N ALA A 109 15.93 0.74 -10.57
CA ALA A 109 15.78 -0.62 -11.05
C ALA A 109 17.10 -1.40 -11.01
N ALA A 110 17.05 -2.68 -11.38
CA ALA A 110 18.21 -3.52 -11.65
C ALA A 110 17.80 -4.76 -12.46
N GLU A 111 18.68 -5.27 -13.32
CA GLU A 111 18.45 -6.49 -14.12
C GLU A 111 18.09 -7.71 -13.25
N ALA A 112 18.56 -7.72 -12.00
CA ALA A 112 18.45 -8.85 -11.09
C ALA A 112 17.17 -8.86 -10.25
N TYR A 113 16.34 -7.82 -10.33
CA TYR A 113 15.07 -7.73 -9.60
C TYR A 113 13.98 -8.38 -10.44
N GLY A 114 13.70 -9.67 -10.21
CA GLY A 114 12.85 -10.45 -11.12
C GLY A 114 13.46 -10.45 -12.53
N PRO A 115 14.41 -11.34 -12.84
CA PRO A 115 15.25 -11.25 -14.03
C PRO A 115 14.53 -10.74 -15.29
N PHE A 116 14.94 -9.56 -15.75
CA PHE A 116 14.39 -8.81 -16.91
C PHE A 116 12.91 -8.38 -16.85
N GLU A 117 12.24 -8.52 -15.71
CA GLU A 117 10.82 -8.19 -15.55
C GLU A 117 10.63 -6.77 -15.03
N VAL A 118 11.40 -6.35 -14.02
CA VAL A 118 11.28 -5.01 -13.43
C VAL A 118 11.54 -3.89 -14.45
N GLU A 119 12.52 -4.06 -15.33
CA GLU A 119 12.82 -3.05 -16.35
C GLU A 119 11.72 -2.96 -17.41
N LYS A 120 11.03 -4.07 -17.73
CA LYS A 120 9.86 -4.06 -18.62
C LYS A 120 8.68 -3.31 -17.99
N ILE A 121 8.37 -3.62 -16.73
CA ILE A 121 7.30 -2.95 -15.97
C ILE A 121 7.61 -1.46 -15.83
N LEU A 122 8.86 -1.11 -15.49
CA LEU A 122 9.29 0.27 -15.41
C LEU A 122 9.08 0.97 -16.75
N GLY A 123 9.53 0.36 -17.85
CA GLY A 123 9.34 0.88 -19.20
C GLY A 123 7.87 1.16 -19.55
N GLU A 124 6.98 0.22 -19.24
CA GLU A 124 5.53 0.38 -19.44
C GLU A 124 4.92 1.48 -18.55
N GLY A 125 5.37 1.56 -17.29
CA GLY A 125 4.95 2.56 -16.31
C GLY A 125 5.28 3.98 -16.74
N VAL A 126 6.52 4.20 -17.20
CA VAL A 126 7.04 5.53 -17.53
C VAL A 126 6.77 5.97 -18.97
N ALA A 127 6.34 5.07 -19.86
CA ALA A 127 6.13 5.39 -21.28
C ALA A 127 5.36 6.71 -21.53
N PRO A 128 4.29 7.04 -20.78
CA PRO A 128 3.55 8.30 -20.97
C PRO A 128 4.32 9.58 -20.57
N PHE A 129 5.40 9.46 -19.79
CA PHE A 129 6.13 10.60 -19.23
C PHE A 129 7.66 10.37 -19.23
N ARG A 130 8.16 9.56 -20.17
CA ARG A 130 9.55 9.11 -20.20
C ARG A 130 10.55 10.26 -20.18
N ASP A 131 10.27 11.35 -20.90
CA ASP A 131 11.15 12.52 -21.02
C ASP A 131 11.24 13.35 -19.73
N LYS A 132 10.39 13.08 -18.75
CA LYS A 132 10.33 13.79 -17.46
C LYS A 132 10.90 12.96 -16.31
N THR A 133 11.56 11.84 -16.62
CA THR A 133 12.05 10.89 -15.61
C THR A 133 13.52 10.56 -15.80
N VAL A 134 14.16 10.34 -14.65
CA VAL A 134 15.52 9.82 -14.54
C VAL A 134 15.42 8.39 -14.05
N ILE A 135 16.00 7.46 -14.81
CA ILE A 135 16.03 6.04 -14.50
C ILE A 135 17.45 5.66 -14.12
N ALA A 136 17.60 5.12 -12.92
CA ALA A 136 18.82 4.46 -12.46
C ALA A 136 18.62 2.94 -12.56
N THR A 137 19.40 2.27 -13.40
CA THR A 137 19.46 0.80 -13.43
C THR A 137 20.86 0.29 -13.11
N LYS A 138 20.98 -1.00 -12.82
CA LYS A 138 22.20 -1.65 -12.34
C LYS A 138 22.39 -2.98 -13.04
N PHE A 139 23.64 -3.36 -13.24
CA PHE A 139 24.06 -4.60 -13.86
C PHE A 139 25.22 -5.25 -13.09
N GLY A 140 25.58 -6.47 -13.46
CA GLY A 140 26.74 -7.20 -12.94
C GLY A 140 26.42 -8.59 -12.40
N TRP A 141 25.18 -9.07 -12.55
CA TRP A 141 24.81 -10.43 -12.16
C TRP A 141 25.03 -11.40 -13.31
N ASN A 142 25.53 -12.60 -12.99
CA ASN A 142 25.61 -13.68 -13.97
C ASN A 142 24.21 -14.25 -14.22
N ILE A 143 23.45 -13.64 -15.13
CA ILE A 143 22.08 -14.01 -15.47
C ILE A 143 22.06 -14.47 -16.92
N ASP A 144 21.52 -15.67 -17.13
CA ASP A 144 21.24 -16.19 -18.45
C ASP A 144 20.21 -15.30 -19.17
N GLN A 145 20.58 -14.74 -20.31
CA GLN A 145 19.79 -13.72 -21.01
C GLN A 145 18.50 -14.27 -21.66
N GLN A 146 18.39 -15.60 -21.84
CA GLN A 146 17.22 -16.23 -22.45
C GLN A 146 16.22 -16.68 -21.38
N THR A 147 16.72 -17.23 -20.29
CA THR A 147 15.91 -17.88 -19.25
C THR A 147 15.72 -17.03 -18.00
N GLY A 148 16.52 -15.97 -17.83
CA GLY A 148 16.56 -15.17 -16.60
C GLY A 148 17.16 -15.92 -15.40
N LYS A 149 17.68 -17.14 -15.58
CA LYS A 149 18.23 -17.91 -14.49
C LYS A 149 19.56 -17.31 -14.04
N ARG A 150 19.74 -17.12 -12.73
CA ARG A 150 21.05 -16.80 -12.16
C ARG A 150 21.97 -18.01 -12.29
N LEU A 151 23.09 -17.80 -12.97
CA LEU A 151 24.16 -18.76 -13.15
C LEU A 151 25.17 -18.60 -12.01
N GLN A 152 25.85 -19.69 -11.68
CA GLN A 152 26.91 -19.65 -10.67
C GLN A 152 28.11 -18.90 -11.26
N THR A 153 28.62 -17.92 -10.53
CA THR A 153 29.88 -17.25 -10.90
C THR A 153 31.00 -18.30 -10.82
N LEU A 154 31.68 -18.55 -11.94
CA LEU A 154 32.86 -19.41 -11.95
C LEU A 154 33.94 -18.76 -11.07
N LYS A 155 34.52 -19.56 -10.16
CA LYS A 155 35.57 -19.13 -9.22
C LYS A 155 36.89 -18.94 -9.94
#